data_AF-Q4QQ28-F1
#
_entry.id   AF-Q4QQ28-F1
#
_cell.length_a   1.000
_cell.length_b   1.000
_cell.length_c   1.000
_cell.angle_alpha   90.00
_cell.angle_beta   90.00
_cell.angle_gamma   90.00
#
_symmetry.space_group_name_H-M   'P 1'
#
loop_
_entity.id
_entity.type
_entity.pdbx_description
1 polymer ?
#
loop_
_entity_poly.entity_id
_entity_poly.type
_entity_poly.pdbx_seq_one_letter_code
_entity_poly.pdbx_strand_id
1 'polypeptide(L)'
;MPFLTMENDECQQSHRFVFLKPLDICAMHLKGPRGPCDGDSGAPLMNVAKEKLYGLLSYGRKACTPLKPYAFTRINAYSSWIQESMDSMAARLKVLQINRTVWKDGL
;
A
#
# COMPACT_ATOMS: atom_id res chain seq x y z
N MET A 1 -11.65 4.82 0.18
CA MET A 1 -12.23 3.56 0.68
C MET A 1 -11.63 3.27 2.05
N PRO A 2 -12.40 3.31 3.15
CA PRO A 2 -11.83 3.09 4.47
C PRO A 2 -11.48 1.61 4.65
N PHE A 3 -10.19 1.36 4.84
CA PHE A 3 -9.68 0.05 5.26
C PHE A 3 -9.47 0.06 6.77
N LEU A 4 -9.79 -1.07 7.39
CA LEU A 4 -9.40 -1.36 8.77
C LEU A 4 -8.19 -2.30 8.73
N THR A 5 -7.06 -1.83 9.26
CA THR A 5 -5.87 -2.67 9.48
C THR A 5 -6.09 -3.57 10.68
N MET A 6 -5.55 -4.78 10.61
CA MET A 6 -5.58 -5.76 11.68
C MET A 6 -4.21 -6.44 11.81
N GLU A 7 -3.93 -7.02 12.97
CA GLU A 7 -2.67 -7.74 13.17
C GLU A 7 -2.62 -9.00 12.30
N ASN A 8 -1.40 -9.39 11.92
CA ASN A 8 -1.21 -10.49 10.98
C ASN A 8 -1.66 -11.83 11.56
N ASP A 9 -1.48 -12.05 12.87
CA ASP A 9 -1.93 -13.25 13.58
C ASP A 9 -3.46 -13.35 13.61
N GLU A 10 -4.16 -12.25 13.92
CA GLU A 10 -5.62 -12.14 13.86
C GLU A 10 -6.12 -12.45 12.45
N CYS A 11 -5.47 -11.88 11.43
CA CYS A 11 -5.88 -12.09 10.04
C CYS A 11 -5.65 -13.53 9.56
N GLN A 12 -4.55 -14.16 9.97
CA GLN A 12 -4.27 -15.57 9.68
C GLN A 12 -5.27 -16.50 10.35
N GLN A 13 -5.64 -16.25 11.60
CA GLN A 13 -6.54 -17.10 12.39
C GLN A 13 -8.00 -16.90 12.00
N SER A 14 -8.51 -15.67 12.09
CA SER A 14 -9.93 -15.34 11.94
C SER A 14 -10.42 -15.42 10.50
N HIS A 15 -9.53 -15.16 9.53
CA HIS A 15 -9.88 -15.17 8.11
C HIS A 15 -9.19 -16.28 7.30
N ARG A 16 -8.50 -17.19 8.01
CA ARG A 16 -7.71 -18.29 7.46
C ARG A 16 -6.62 -17.80 6.50
N PHE A 17 -6.16 -16.55 6.51
CA PHE A 17 -5.30 -15.96 5.47
C PHE A 17 -3.82 -16.38 5.61
N VAL A 18 -3.57 -17.69 5.40
CA VAL A 18 -2.35 -18.43 5.80
C VAL A 18 -1.03 -18.03 5.14
N PHE A 19 -1.03 -17.21 4.09
CA PHE A 19 0.21 -16.84 3.36
C PHE A 19 0.74 -15.45 3.71
N LEU A 20 0.15 -14.76 4.70
CA LEU A 20 0.67 -13.51 5.24
C LEU A 20 2.05 -13.68 5.84
N LYS A 21 2.98 -12.78 5.47
CA LYS A 21 4.33 -12.69 6.02
C LYS A 21 4.46 -11.47 6.94
N PRO A 22 5.50 -11.39 7.79
CA PRO A 22 5.77 -10.17 8.58
C PRO A 22 5.91 -8.89 7.74
N LEU A 23 6.35 -9.04 6.48
CA LEU A 23 6.48 -7.96 5.50
C LEU A 23 5.15 -7.55 4.83
N ASP A 24 4.04 -8.16 5.24
CA ASP A 24 2.69 -7.79 4.81
C ASP A 24 1.94 -7.05 5.93
N ILE A 25 0.97 -6.23 5.54
CA ILE A 25 -0.09 -5.67 6.38
C ILE A 25 -1.41 -6.25 5.90
N CYS A 26 -2.20 -6.82 6.81
CA CYS A 26 -3.56 -7.21 6.53
C CYS A 26 -4.53 -6.04 6.75
N ALA A 27 -5.40 -5.79 5.79
CA ALA A 27 -6.49 -4.84 5.97
C ALA A 27 -7.78 -5.31 5.30
N MET A 28 -8.91 -4.95 5.89
CA MET A 28 -10.24 -5.30 5.40
C MET A 28 -11.00 -4.05 4.95
N HIS A 29 -11.62 -4.14 3.78
CA HIS A 29 -12.50 -3.09 3.30
C HIS A 29 -13.89 -3.22 3.94
N LEU A 30 -14.32 -2.19 4.67
CA LEU A 30 -15.52 -2.25 5.52
C LEU A 30 -16.81 -1.69 4.89
N LYS A 31 -16.74 -1.01 3.74
CA LYS A 31 -17.90 -0.28 3.19
C LYS A 31 -18.17 -0.62 1.74
N GLY A 32 -19.44 -0.56 1.34
CA GLY A 32 -19.83 -0.69 -0.06
C GLY A 32 -19.84 -2.14 -0.58
N PRO A 33 -20.28 -2.31 -1.84
CA PRO A 33 -20.62 -3.63 -2.38
C PRO A 33 -19.42 -4.43 -2.91
N ARG A 34 -18.22 -3.84 -2.95
CA ARG A 34 -17.04 -4.39 -3.63
C ARG A 34 -15.77 -4.06 -2.85
N GLY A 35 -14.88 -5.06 -2.72
CA GLY A 35 -13.50 -4.88 -2.25
C GLY A 35 -12.52 -4.69 -3.43
N PRO A 36 -11.21 -4.62 -3.17
CA PRO A 36 -10.21 -4.60 -4.23
C PRO A 36 -10.33 -5.73 -5.25
N CYS A 37 -10.14 -5.40 -6.51
CA CYS A 37 -10.26 -6.25 -7.69
C CYS A 37 -8.91 -6.58 -8.32
N ASP A 38 -8.91 -7.51 -9.26
CA ASP A 38 -7.78 -7.71 -10.15
C ASP A 38 -7.54 -6.42 -10.94
N GLY A 39 -6.27 -6.01 -11.03
CA GLY A 39 -5.87 -4.72 -11.61
C GLY A 39 -5.66 -3.60 -10.59
N ASP A 40 -6.16 -3.74 -9.35
CA ASP A 40 -5.89 -2.76 -8.28
C ASP A 40 -4.51 -2.96 -7.62
N SER A 41 -3.71 -3.94 -8.08
CA SER A 41 -2.38 -4.21 -7.53
C SER A 41 -1.51 -2.96 -7.53
N GLY A 42 -0.91 -2.64 -6.37
CA GLY A 42 -0.15 -1.42 -6.14
C GLY A 42 -0.99 -0.26 -5.60
N ALA A 43 -2.32 -0.37 -5.51
CA ALA A 43 -3.17 0.68 -4.94
C ALA A 43 -2.77 1.02 -3.49
N PRO A 44 -2.78 2.31 -3.11
CA PRO A 44 -2.18 2.73 -1.85
C PRO A 44 -3.12 2.53 -0.66
N LEU A 45 -2.59 2.00 0.44
CA LEU A 45 -3.19 2.02 1.77
C LEU A 45 -2.65 3.24 2.52
N MET A 46 -3.46 4.31 2.60
CA MET A 46 -3.05 5.59 3.16
C MET A 46 -3.88 6.01 4.35
N ASN A 47 -3.22 6.66 5.31
CA ASN A 47 -3.90 7.55 6.24
C ASN A 47 -3.91 8.96 5.63
N VAL A 48 -5.08 9.36 5.12
CA VAL A 48 -5.25 10.66 4.44
C VAL A 48 -5.02 11.83 5.41
N ALA A 49 -5.49 11.72 6.65
CA ALA A 49 -5.36 12.80 7.63
C ALA A 49 -3.90 13.05 8.07
N LYS A 50 -3.06 12.00 8.04
CA LYS A 50 -1.63 12.08 8.39
C LYS A 50 -0.71 12.18 7.16
N GLU A 51 -1.28 12.08 5.96
CA GLU A 51 -0.55 12.00 4.69
C GLU A 51 0.55 10.92 4.70
N LYS A 52 0.23 9.73 5.24
CA LYS A 52 1.17 8.61 5.33
C LYS A 52 0.70 7.41 4.53
N LEU A 53 1.61 6.86 3.73
CA LEU A 53 1.46 5.58 3.03
C LEU A 53 1.93 4.44 3.94
N TYR A 54 1.04 3.48 4.19
CA TYR A 54 1.33 2.31 5.03
C TYR A 54 1.55 1.05 4.20
N GLY A 55 0.85 0.93 3.07
CA GLY A 55 0.96 -0.27 2.25
C GLY A 55 0.60 -0.08 0.79
N LEU A 56 0.94 -1.09 -0.01
CA LEU A 56 0.55 -1.21 -1.42
C LEU A 56 -0.20 -2.51 -1.60
N LEU A 57 -1.39 -2.47 -2.22
CA LEU A 57 -2.20 -3.67 -2.41
C LEU A 57 -1.41 -4.73 -3.17
N SER A 58 -1.35 -5.94 -2.63
CA SER A 58 -0.59 -7.03 -3.24
C SER A 58 -1.51 -8.14 -3.73
N TYR A 59 -2.25 -8.78 -2.82
CA TYR A 59 -3.12 -9.90 -3.15
C TYR A 59 -4.29 -10.05 -2.19
N GLY A 60 -5.30 -10.77 -2.63
CA GLY A 60 -6.42 -11.24 -1.82
C GLY A 60 -6.83 -12.64 -2.25
N ARG A 61 -7.67 -13.31 -1.46
CA ARG A 61 -8.14 -14.66 -1.79
C ARG A 61 -9.16 -14.70 -2.92
N LYS A 62 -9.97 -13.64 -2.99
CA LYS A 62 -11.00 -13.45 -3.99
C LYS A 62 -11.03 -11.99 -4.36
N ALA A 63 -10.87 -11.71 -5.64
CA ALA A 63 -11.00 -10.37 -6.18
C ALA A 63 -12.42 -9.82 -5.92
N CYS A 64 -12.53 -8.50 -5.87
CA CYS A 64 -13.77 -7.73 -5.82
C CYS A 64 -14.71 -8.05 -4.65
N THR A 65 -14.26 -8.77 -3.62
CA THR A 65 -15.14 -9.28 -2.58
C THR A 65 -15.18 -8.34 -1.37
N PRO A 66 -16.34 -7.76 -1.01
CA PRO A 66 -16.44 -6.90 0.16
C PRO A 66 -16.25 -7.71 1.45
N LEU A 67 -15.86 -7.03 2.55
CA LEU A 67 -15.73 -7.64 3.88
C LEU A 67 -14.79 -8.86 3.89
N LYS A 68 -13.71 -8.79 3.11
CA LYS A 68 -12.61 -9.76 3.12
C LYS A 68 -11.28 -9.06 3.38
N PRO A 69 -10.32 -9.75 4.03
CA PRO A 69 -8.98 -9.23 4.16
C PRO A 69 -8.23 -9.30 2.83
N TYR A 70 -7.34 -8.33 2.66
CA TYR A 70 -6.38 -8.22 1.59
C TYR A 70 -5.00 -7.95 2.18
N ALA A 71 -3.97 -8.50 1.55
CA ALA A 71 -2.58 -8.27 1.90
C ALA A 71 -2.06 -7.03 1.16
N PHE A 72 -1.39 -6.17 1.92
CA PHE A 72 -0.65 -5.02 1.41
C PHE A 72 0.83 -5.20 1.75
N THR A 73 1.73 -4.83 0.85
CA THR A 73 3.16 -4.75 1.15
C THR A 73 3.39 -3.73 2.27
N ARG A 74 4.10 -4.09 3.34
CA ARG A 74 4.36 -3.23 4.50
C ARG A 74 5.42 -2.18 4.20
N ILE A 75 5.04 -0.94 3.86
CA ILE A 75 5.98 0.09 3.38
C ILE A 75 7.08 0.42 4.39
N ASN A 76 6.77 0.46 5.70
CA ASN A 76 7.79 0.77 6.70
C ASN A 76 8.90 -0.28 6.81
N ALA A 77 8.66 -1.52 6.40
CA ALA A 77 9.70 -2.57 6.37
C ALA A 77 10.70 -2.37 5.21
N TYR A 78 10.36 -1.54 4.21
CA TYR A 78 11.18 -1.25 3.04
C TYR A 78 11.72 0.18 3.04
N SER A 79 11.59 0.94 4.14
CA SER A 79 11.93 2.37 4.16
C SER A 79 13.38 2.66 3.77
N SER A 80 14.33 1.84 4.25
CA SER A 80 15.76 2.01 3.91
C SER A 80 16.01 1.80 2.42
N TRP A 81 15.48 0.71 1.86
CA TRP A 81 15.60 0.42 0.42
C TRP A 81 14.95 1.50 -0.44
N ILE A 82 13.77 2.01 -0.03
CA ILE A 82 13.09 3.11 -0.71
C ILE A 82 13.98 4.35 -0.72
N GLN A 83 14.51 4.74 0.44
CA GLN A 83 15.37 5.93 0.56
C GLN A 83 16.63 5.80 -0.30
N GLU A 84 17.35 4.68 -0.19
CA GLU A 84 18.55 4.41 -0.99
C GLU A 84 18.27 4.42 -2.50
N SER A 85 17.12 3.86 -2.91
CA SER A 85 16.70 3.86 -4.30
C SER A 85 16.39 5.28 -4.79
N MET A 86 15.72 6.10 -3.97
CA MET A 86 15.41 7.50 -4.29
C MET A 86 16.68 8.34 -4.40
N ASP A 87 17.64 8.17 -3.49
CA ASP A 87 18.92 8.88 -3.51
C ASP A 87 19.74 8.49 -4.75
N SER A 88 19.78 7.21 -5.07
CA SER A 88 20.42 6.69 -6.30
C SER A 88 19.78 7.25 -7.57
N MET A 89 18.44 7.32 -7.62
CA MET A 89 17.73 7.93 -8.75
C MET A 89 18.03 9.43 -8.88
N ALA A 90 18.04 10.17 -7.77
CA ALA A 90 18.36 11.60 -7.77
C ALA A 90 19.79 11.87 -8.28
N ALA A 91 20.75 11.07 -7.84
CA ALA A 91 22.14 11.15 -8.28
C ALA A 91 22.30 10.84 -9.78
N ARG A 92 21.61 9.80 -10.28
CA ARG A 92 21.69 9.38 -11.70
C ARG A 92 20.99 10.34 -12.65
N LEU A 93 19.82 10.83 -12.26
CA LEU A 93 18.99 11.62 -13.16
C LEU A 93 19.40 13.10 -13.20
N LYS A 94 20.37 13.55 -12.36
CA LYS A 94 20.66 14.97 -12.15
C LYS A 94 19.38 15.81 -11.98
N VAL A 95 18.33 15.25 -11.37
CA VAL A 95 17.01 15.90 -11.25
C VAL A 95 17.11 17.23 -10.51
N LEU A 96 18.04 17.33 -9.56
CA LEU A 96 18.33 18.57 -8.84
C LEU A 96 19.07 19.63 -9.68
N GLN A 97 19.55 19.31 -10.89
CA GLN A 97 20.09 20.28 -11.86
C GLN A 97 19.08 20.70 -12.92
N ILE A 98 17.91 20.06 -12.97
CA ILE A 98 16.83 20.43 -13.88
C ILE A 98 15.76 21.12 -13.01
N ASN A 99 15.73 22.46 -13.01
CA ASN A 99 14.67 23.27 -12.40
C ASN A 99 13.30 23.08 -13.10
N ARG A 100 12.85 21.85 -13.36
CA ARG A 100 11.55 21.55 -13.98
C ARG A 100 11.00 20.20 -13.52
N THR A 101 10.54 20.15 -12.29
CA THR A 101 9.25 19.50 -12.04
C THR A 101 8.28 20.61 -11.67
N VAL A 102 7.66 21.21 -12.70
CA VAL A 102 6.45 22.02 -12.50
C VAL A 102 5.37 21.01 -12.11
N TRP A 103 5.07 20.93 -10.82
CA TRP A 103 3.84 20.28 -10.36
C TRP A 103 2.68 21.02 -11.01
N LYS A 104 1.72 20.28 -11.57
CA LYS A 104 0.58 20.85 -12.30
C LYS A 104 -0.48 21.42 -11.35
N ASP A 105 -0.05 22.01 -10.24
CA ASP A 105 -0.92 22.45 -9.15
C ASP A 105 -0.75 23.96 -8.98
N GLY A 106 -1.21 24.70 -10.00
CA GLY A 106 -1.21 26.15 -10.06
C GLY A 106 -2.37 26.71 -10.89
N LEU A 107 -3.53 26.04 -10.87
CA LEU A 107 -4.82 26.57 -11.30
C LEU A 107 -5.85 26.33 -10.20
#